data_AF-A0A6I8U304-F1
#
_entry.id   AF-A0A6I8U304-F1
#
_cell.length_a   1.000
_cell.length_b   1.000
_cell.length_c   1.000
_cell.angle_alpha   90.00
_cell.angle_beta   90.00
_cell.angle_gamma   90.00
#
_symmetry.space_group_name_H-M   'P 1'
#
loop_
_entity.id
_entity.type
_entity.pdbx_description
1 polymer ?
#
loop_
_entity_poly.entity_id
_entity_poly.type
_entity_poly.pdbx_seq_one_letter_code
_entity_poly.pdbx_strand_id
1 'polypeptide(L)'
;MQRSKAEEDIGEDTCCIRSPRKNLFEGYCEQDKFDGGGLVIQYRFNGSVDFYRGWKDTGTVWCNWRRILVGPGKTVHRSNEGQNFTLMIEMEDFNGGYAYAKYDRFEIGSEEEWYSLKRLGSYSGTCGRWMLYSAG
;
A
#
# COMPACT_ATOMS: atom_id res chain seq x y z
N MET A 1 -12.79 -10.52 -26.13
CA MET A 1 -11.91 -10.34 -24.97
C MET A 1 -12.76 -9.79 -23.84
N GLN A 2 -13.20 -10.66 -22.92
CA GLN A 2 -13.84 -10.18 -21.69
C GLN A 2 -12.73 -9.69 -20.77
N ARG A 3 -12.85 -8.45 -20.30
CA ARG A 3 -12.00 -7.93 -19.22
C ARG A 3 -12.29 -8.75 -17.97
N SER A 4 -11.25 -9.06 -17.20
CA SER A 4 -11.44 -9.74 -15.93
C SER A 4 -12.11 -8.81 -14.93
N LYS A 5 -12.92 -9.35 -14.01
CA LYS A 5 -13.63 -8.57 -12.97
C LYS A 5 -12.68 -7.68 -12.15
N ALA A 6 -11.45 -8.15 -11.92
CA ALA A 6 -10.37 -7.40 -11.27
C ALA A 6 -9.78 -6.27 -12.12
N GLU A 7 -9.98 -6.24 -13.44
CA GLU A 7 -9.63 -5.08 -14.29
C GLU A 7 -10.76 -4.03 -14.35
N GLU A 8 -11.99 -4.43 -13.99
CA GLU A 8 -13.15 -3.55 -13.91
C GLU A 8 -13.19 -2.78 -12.58
N ASP A 9 -12.78 -3.41 -11.47
CA ASP A 9 -12.80 -2.82 -10.13
C ASP A 9 -11.74 -1.70 -9.89
N ILE A 10 -10.73 -1.55 -10.76
CA ILE A 10 -9.67 -0.53 -10.62
C ILE A 10 -9.93 0.70 -11.52
N GLY A 11 -11.12 0.80 -12.10
CA GLY A 11 -11.53 1.92 -12.94
C GLY A 11 -11.78 3.19 -12.13
N GLU A 12 -11.02 4.24 -12.43
CA GLU A 12 -11.32 5.67 -12.17
C GLU A 12 -10.97 6.32 -10.81
N ASP A 13 -10.68 5.59 -9.73
CA ASP A 13 -10.48 6.22 -8.41
C ASP A 13 -9.06 6.74 -8.12
N THR A 14 -8.65 7.79 -8.83
CA THR A 14 -7.44 8.56 -8.51
C THR A 14 -7.76 9.66 -7.51
N CYS A 15 -7.04 9.71 -6.39
CA CYS A 15 -7.25 10.70 -5.32
C CYS A 15 -6.01 11.57 -5.08
N CYS A 16 -6.25 12.86 -4.78
CA CYS A 16 -5.22 13.79 -4.34
C CYS A 16 -5.04 13.68 -2.82
N ILE A 17 -3.87 13.21 -2.38
CA ILE A 17 -3.56 13.04 -0.96
C ILE A 17 -2.73 14.20 -0.47
N ARG A 18 -3.21 14.81 0.63
CA ARG A 18 -2.55 15.93 1.29
C ARG A 18 -1.66 15.40 2.42
N SER A 19 -0.35 15.50 2.24
CA SER A 19 0.58 15.24 3.34
C SER A 19 0.48 16.31 4.44
N PRO A 20 0.73 15.95 5.72
CA PRO A 20 0.93 16.90 6.82
C PRO A 20 1.90 18.05 6.49
N ARG A 21 2.91 17.80 5.64
CA ARG A 21 3.90 18.80 5.21
C ARG A 21 3.42 19.68 4.03
N LYS A 22 2.11 19.73 3.75
CA LYS A 22 1.45 20.55 2.70
C LYS A 22 1.84 20.25 1.25
N ASN A 23 2.55 19.16 0.99
CA ASN A 23 2.79 18.68 -0.38
C ASN A 23 1.66 17.72 -0.77
N LEU A 24 1.00 18.00 -1.89
CA LEU A 24 0.01 17.11 -2.50
C LEU A 24 0.73 16.04 -3.32
N PHE A 25 0.26 14.81 -3.24
CA PHE A 25 0.66 13.76 -4.17
C PHE A 25 -0.58 12.99 -4.62
N GLU A 26 -0.56 12.48 -5.85
CA GLU A 26 -1.62 11.64 -6.38
C GLU A 26 -1.40 10.19 -5.95
N GLY A 27 -2.48 9.53 -5.58
CA GLY A 27 -2.50 8.12 -5.21
C GLY A 27 -3.77 7.45 -5.72
N TYR A 28 -3.78 6.12 -5.69
CA TYR A 28 -5.01 5.37 -5.88
C TYR A 28 -5.69 5.18 -4.51
N CYS A 29 -7.00 5.43 -4.46
CA CYS A 29 -7.76 5.26 -3.24
C CYS A 29 -8.75 4.10 -3.38
N GLU A 30 -8.69 3.18 -2.43
CA GLU A 30 -9.70 2.15 -2.23
C GLU A 30 -10.92 2.78 -1.54
N GLN A 31 -12.05 2.84 -2.25
CA GLN A 31 -13.28 3.47 -1.78
C GLN A 31 -14.36 2.45 -1.35
N ASP A 32 -14.27 1.20 -1.79
CA ASP A 32 -15.35 0.23 -1.65
C ASP A 32 -15.12 -0.74 -0.50
N LYS A 33 -13.87 -1.13 -0.28
CA LYS A 33 -13.50 -2.09 0.77
C LYS A 33 -13.12 -1.41 2.07
N PHE A 34 -13.42 -2.10 3.19
CA PHE A 34 -13.00 -1.70 4.54
C PHE A 34 -13.37 -0.26 4.92
N ASP A 35 -14.62 0.11 4.64
CA ASP A 35 -15.18 1.45 4.89
C ASP A 35 -14.59 2.56 3.99
N GLY A 36 -13.78 2.19 2.98
CA GLY A 36 -13.20 3.10 2.02
C GLY A 36 -12.13 4.03 2.62
N GLY A 37 -11.68 4.98 1.80
CA GLY A 37 -10.67 5.97 2.20
C GLY A 37 -9.25 5.41 2.38
N GLY A 38 -8.98 4.20 1.88
CA GLY A 38 -7.67 3.57 1.97
C GLY A 38 -6.74 4.07 0.87
N LEU A 39 -5.51 4.52 1.20
CA LEU A 39 -4.48 4.76 0.21
C LEU A 39 -3.82 3.43 -0.19
N VAL A 40 -3.87 3.08 -1.47
CA VAL A 40 -3.15 1.92 -1.99
C VAL A 40 -1.69 2.27 -2.23
N ILE A 41 -0.83 1.70 -1.39
CA ILE A 41 0.63 1.94 -1.44
C ILE A 41 1.36 0.89 -2.27
N GLN A 42 0.74 -0.28 -2.50
CA GLN A 42 1.28 -1.37 -3.30
C GLN A 42 0.13 -2.22 -3.85
N TYR A 43 0.22 -2.61 -5.13
CA TYR A 43 -0.72 -3.54 -5.75
C TYR A 43 0.00 -4.56 -6.65
N ARG A 44 -0.39 -5.85 -6.56
CA ARG A 44 0.10 -6.94 -7.40
C ARG A 44 -1.08 -7.69 -8.00
N PHE A 45 -1.05 -7.91 -9.31
CA PHE A 45 -2.10 -8.65 -9.99
C PHE A 45 -1.55 -9.74 -10.92
N ASN A 46 -0.83 -9.37 -11.98
CA ASN A 46 -0.48 -10.30 -13.06
C ASN A 46 1.02 -10.40 -13.37
N GLY A 47 1.88 -9.83 -12.52
CA GLY A 47 3.34 -9.88 -12.71
C GLY A 47 3.89 -9.05 -13.88
N SER A 48 3.09 -8.23 -14.55
CA SER A 48 3.54 -7.38 -15.68
C SER A 48 4.56 -6.30 -15.29
N VAL A 49 4.77 -6.08 -13.99
CA VAL A 49 5.68 -5.08 -13.45
C VAL A 49 6.76 -5.81 -12.65
N ASP A 50 8.02 -5.49 -12.93
CA ASP A 50 9.16 -5.97 -12.16
C ASP A 50 9.30 -5.19 -10.84
N PHE A 51 9.44 -5.93 -9.75
CA PHE A 51 9.61 -5.45 -8.38
C PHE A 51 11.04 -5.65 -7.86
N TYR A 52 11.91 -6.35 -8.62
CA TYR A 52 13.33 -6.46 -8.32
C TYR A 52 14.04 -5.17 -8.77
N ARG A 53 14.05 -4.15 -7.90
CA ARG A 53 14.57 -2.82 -8.22
C ARG A 53 15.64 -2.35 -7.26
N GLY A 54 16.52 -1.49 -7.76
CA GLY A 54 17.53 -0.83 -6.93
C GLY A 54 16.93 0.24 -6.03
N TRP A 55 17.66 0.61 -4.96
CA TRP A 55 17.23 1.61 -3.97
C TRP A 55 16.83 2.97 -4.59
N LYS A 56 17.52 3.41 -5.65
CA LYS A 56 17.20 4.70 -6.30
C LYS A 56 15.85 4.68 -7.01
N ASP A 57 15.38 3.50 -7.42
CA ASP A 57 14.12 3.32 -8.14
C ASP A 57 12.93 3.17 -7.19
N THR A 58 13.17 2.91 -5.89
CA THR A 58 12.11 2.81 -4.86
C THR A 58 11.59 4.16 -4.37
N GLY A 59 12.18 5.27 -4.82
CA GLY A 59 11.73 6.63 -4.51
C GLY A 59 10.86 7.27 -5.59
N THR A 60 10.72 6.64 -6.77
CA THR A 60 10.02 7.23 -7.92
C THR A 60 8.56 6.77 -7.96
N VAL A 61 7.64 7.73 -8.01
CA VAL A 61 6.19 7.49 -8.11
C VAL A 61 5.81 7.39 -9.58
N TRP A 62 5.15 6.31 -10.00
CA TRP A 62 4.59 6.17 -11.34
C TRP A 62 3.06 6.10 -11.27
N CYS A 63 2.37 7.19 -11.60
CA CYS A 63 0.91 7.20 -11.73
C CYS A 63 0.53 6.74 -13.15
N ASN A 64 0.37 5.44 -13.35
CA ASN A 64 -0.38 4.91 -14.48
C ASN A 64 -1.27 3.79 -13.93
N TRP A 65 -2.52 3.72 -14.37
CA TRP A 65 -3.55 2.74 -13.98
C TRP A 65 -3.09 1.27 -14.09
N ARG A 66 -1.99 0.99 -14.79
CA ARG A 66 -1.35 -0.35 -14.88
C ARG A 66 -0.16 -0.57 -13.94
N ARG A 67 0.26 0.43 -13.17
CA ARG A 67 1.59 0.49 -12.54
C ARG A 67 1.55 1.20 -11.18
N ILE A 68 0.76 0.71 -10.23
CA ILE A 68 0.74 1.27 -8.87
C ILE A 68 1.97 0.77 -8.11
N LEU A 69 3.04 1.54 -8.22
CA LEU A 69 4.19 1.51 -7.34
C LEU A 69 4.39 2.92 -6.81
N VAL A 70 3.78 3.19 -5.66
CA VAL A 70 4.22 4.29 -4.82
C VAL A 70 5.61 3.91 -4.35
N GLY A 71 6.60 4.81 -4.49
CA GLY A 71 7.88 4.63 -3.81
C GLY A 71 7.62 4.49 -2.30
N PRO A 72 7.60 3.26 -1.75
CA PRO A 72 6.75 2.96 -0.60
C PRO A 72 7.29 3.69 0.62
N GLY A 73 8.60 3.83 0.75
CA GLY A 73 9.23 4.55 1.85
C GLY A 73 8.85 6.03 1.95
N LYS A 74 9.16 6.84 0.93
CA LYS A 74 9.04 8.32 1.02
C LYS A 74 7.61 8.77 1.23
N THR A 75 6.68 8.21 0.45
CA THR A 75 5.29 8.62 0.47
C THR A 75 4.55 8.08 1.70
N VAL A 76 4.81 6.83 2.09
CA VAL A 76 4.23 6.27 3.31
C VAL A 76 4.77 7.00 4.51
N HIS A 77 6.09 7.20 4.64
CA HIS A 77 6.67 7.92 5.77
C HIS A 77 6.09 9.34 5.88
N ARG A 78 6.03 10.06 4.75
CA ARG A 78 5.46 11.42 4.67
C ARG A 78 3.98 11.47 5.05
N SER A 79 3.22 10.42 4.75
CA SER A 79 1.81 10.34 5.10
C SER A 79 1.64 9.98 6.57
N ASN A 80 2.52 9.12 7.10
CA ASN A 80 2.46 8.47 8.40
C ASN A 80 3.06 9.28 9.56
N GLU A 81 3.82 10.34 9.28
CA GLU A 81 4.43 11.16 10.31
C GLU A 81 3.38 11.85 11.22
N GLY A 82 3.30 11.39 12.47
CA GLY A 82 2.45 11.99 13.51
C GLY A 82 0.97 11.62 13.46
N GLN A 83 0.57 10.63 12.65
CA GLN A 83 -0.81 10.19 12.50
C GLN A 83 -0.93 8.67 12.74
N ASN A 84 -2.10 8.21 13.19
CA ASN A 84 -2.37 6.79 13.37
C ASN A 84 -2.99 6.23 12.09
N PHE A 85 -2.21 5.49 11.30
CA PHE A 85 -2.72 4.74 10.15
C PHE A 85 -2.96 3.28 10.48
N THR A 86 -4.05 2.75 9.92
CA THR A 86 -4.29 1.32 9.84
C THR A 86 -3.62 0.77 8.58
N LEU A 87 -2.88 -0.33 8.70
CA LEU A 87 -2.37 -1.08 7.56
C LEU A 87 -3.34 -2.20 7.22
N MET A 88 -3.81 -2.23 5.98
CA MET A 88 -4.56 -3.34 5.40
C MET A 88 -3.70 -4.06 4.37
N ILE A 89 -3.68 -5.39 4.43
CA ILE A 89 -3.03 -6.26 3.45
C ILE A 89 -4.09 -7.24 2.97
N GLU A 90 -4.30 -7.29 1.67
CA GLU A 90 -5.18 -8.25 1.00
C GLU A 90 -4.33 -9.18 0.12
N MET A 91 -4.70 -10.45 0.11
CA MET A 91 -4.06 -11.48 -0.71
C MET A 91 -5.13 -12.37 -1.33
N GLU A 92 -4.93 -12.70 -2.60
CA GLU A 92 -5.73 -13.67 -3.32
C GLU A 92 -4.80 -14.71 -3.93
N ASP A 93 -5.12 -15.99 -3.76
CA ASP A 93 -4.40 -17.08 -4.42
C ASP A 93 -4.96 -17.37 -5.83
N PHE A 94 -4.26 -18.21 -6.59
CA PHE A 94 -4.66 -18.54 -7.97
C PHE A 94 -5.98 -19.31 -8.09
N ASN A 95 -6.49 -19.84 -6.98
CA ASN A 95 -7.77 -20.55 -6.91
C ASN A 95 -8.91 -19.66 -6.41
N GLY A 96 -8.67 -18.35 -6.23
CA GLY A 96 -9.65 -17.39 -5.70
C GLY A 96 -9.78 -17.42 -4.17
N GLY A 97 -8.85 -18.07 -3.47
CA GLY A 97 -8.77 -18.04 -2.02
C GLY A 97 -8.34 -16.65 -1.53
N TYR A 98 -9.19 -16.00 -0.74
CA TYR A 98 -8.95 -14.65 -0.22
C TYR A 98 -8.51 -14.68 1.24
N ALA A 99 -7.48 -13.90 1.57
CA ALA A 99 -7.03 -13.69 2.94
C ALA A 99 -6.64 -12.22 3.17
N TYR A 100 -6.78 -11.75 4.41
CA TYR A 100 -6.40 -10.40 4.77
C TYR A 100 -5.68 -10.31 6.11
N ALA A 101 -4.95 -9.21 6.32
CA ALA A 101 -4.34 -8.83 7.58
C ALA A 101 -4.52 -7.33 7.81
N LYS A 102 -5.05 -6.97 8.98
CA LYS A 102 -5.29 -5.59 9.42
C LYS A 102 -4.50 -5.32 10.69
N TYR A 103 -3.75 -4.23 10.70
CA TYR A 103 -3.04 -3.71 11.87
C TYR A 103 -3.57 -2.32 12.19
N ASP A 104 -4.07 -2.12 13.42
CA ASP A 104 -4.68 -0.84 13.85
C ASP A 104 -3.68 0.34 13.96
N ARG A 105 -2.39 0.02 13.87
CA ARG A 105 -1.29 0.98 13.83
C ARG A 105 -0.21 0.51 12.88
N PHE A 106 0.32 1.45 12.11
CA PHE A 106 1.42 1.23 11.18
C PHE A 106 2.26 2.50 11.14
N GLU A 107 3.58 2.39 11.33
CA GLU A 107 4.52 3.51 11.32
C GLU A 107 5.84 3.05 10.70
N ILE A 108 6.38 3.82 9.75
CA ILE A 108 7.71 3.56 9.17
C ILE A 108 8.65 4.74 9.41
N GLY A 109 9.94 4.43 9.52
CA GLY A 109 11.01 5.40 9.73
C GLY A 109 11.27 6.24 8.49
N SER A 110 12.15 7.23 8.65
CA SER A 110 12.58 8.09 7.55
C SER A 110 13.49 7.36 6.55
N GLU A 111 13.93 8.07 5.50
CA GLU A 111 14.92 7.55 4.55
C GLU A 111 16.26 7.22 5.24
N GLU A 112 16.67 8.03 6.21
CA GLU A 112 17.87 7.82 7.04
C GLU A 112 17.75 6.59 7.94
N GLU A 113 16.52 6.23 8.32
CA GLU A 113 16.18 5.01 9.06
C GLU A 113 15.83 3.85 8.13
N TRP A 114 16.15 3.96 6.83
CA TRP A 114 15.92 2.95 5.81
C TRP A 114 14.46 2.49 5.70
N TYR A 115 13.50 3.36 6.05
CA TYR A 115 12.07 3.04 6.12
C TYR A 115 11.74 1.83 7.01
N SER A 116 12.52 1.61 8.07
CA SER A 116 12.27 0.56 9.07
C SER A 116 10.84 0.57 9.60
N LEU A 117 10.27 -0.61 9.87
CA LEU A 117 8.93 -0.74 10.42
C LEU A 117 8.97 -0.44 11.93
N LYS A 118 8.71 0.82 12.28
CA LYS A 118 8.83 1.34 13.66
C LYS A 118 7.74 0.80 14.57
N ARG A 119 6.50 0.76 14.08
CA ARG A 119 5.35 0.34 14.88
C ARG A 119 4.37 -0.45 14.05
N LEU A 120 3.93 -1.56 14.62
CA LEU A 120 2.84 -2.35 14.11
C LEU A 120 1.89 -2.65 15.27
N GLY A 121 0.61 -2.36 15.08
CA GLY A 121 -0.40 -2.42 16.11
C GLY A 121 -1.02 -3.80 16.31
N SER A 122 -2.23 -3.81 16.87
CA SER A 122 -3.00 -5.04 17.10
C SER A 122 -3.40 -5.65 15.77
N TYR A 123 -3.18 -6.96 15.65
CA TYR A 123 -3.55 -7.72 14.45
C TYR A 123 -5.00 -8.20 14.50
N SER A 124 -5.66 -8.15 13.34
CA SER A 124 -6.87 -8.92 13.01
C SER A 124 -6.79 -9.43 11.56
N GLY A 125 -7.40 -10.58 11.25
CA GLY A 125 -7.42 -11.11 9.88
C GLY A 125 -7.21 -12.62 9.81
N THR A 126 -7.06 -13.11 8.57
CA THR A 126 -6.99 -14.53 8.22
C THR A 126 -5.63 -14.96 7.67
N CYS A 127 -4.77 -14.04 7.22
CA CYS A 127 -3.52 -14.40 6.54
C CYS A 127 -2.31 -14.64 7.48
N GLY A 128 -2.53 -14.77 8.79
CA GLY A 128 -1.46 -14.89 9.78
C GLY A 128 -0.73 -13.56 10.07
N ARG A 129 0.13 -13.58 11.10
CA ARG A 129 0.81 -12.39 11.66
C ARG A 129 2.25 -12.21 11.17
N TRP A 130 2.50 -12.40 9.88
CA TRP A 130 3.86 -12.47 9.33
C TRP A 130 4.63 -11.15 9.37
N MET A 131 3.93 -10.01 9.30
CA MET A 131 4.56 -8.69 9.36
C MET A 131 5.23 -8.39 10.70
N LEU A 132 4.90 -9.12 11.78
CA LEU A 132 5.55 -8.95 13.07
C LEU A 132 7.05 -9.27 13.02
N TYR A 133 7.46 -10.19 12.14
CA TYR A 133 8.88 -10.53 11.97
C TYR A 133 9.69 -9.45 11.25
N SER A 134 9.02 -8.46 10.66
CA SER A 134 9.64 -7.33 9.98
C SER A 134 9.71 -6.07 10.85
N ALA A 135 9.15 -6.11 12.07
CA ALA A 135 9.20 -4.98 13.01
C ALA A 135 10.56 -4.92 13.71
N GLY A 136 11.16 -3.72 13.74
CA GLY A 136 12.52 -3.46 14.24
C GLY A 136 13.37 -2.73 13.22
#